data_AF-A0A4C1W1K0-F1
#
_entry.id   AF-A0A4C1W1K0-F1
#
_cell.length_a   1.000
_cell.length_b   1.000
_cell.length_c   1.000
_cell.angle_alpha   90.00
_cell.angle_beta   90.00
_cell.angle_gamma   90.00
#
_symmetry.space_group_name_H-M   'P 1'
#
loop_
_entity.id
_entity.type
_entity.pdbx_description
1 polymer ?
#
loop_
_entity_poly.entity_id
_entity_poly.type
_entity_poly.pdbx_seq_one_letter_code
_entity_poly.pdbx_strand_id
1 'polypeptide(L)'
;MLRLRRVNKVRHSKIRDKTNVTDALTHALKLKWKWAGHIARMSEDRRTKRTTSWRGPDGKRSIGRPYARWSDDIKGVAGNWKRETTNKSGR
;
A
#
# COMPACT_ATOMS: atom_id res chain seq x y z
N MET A 1 14.69 -25.25 -8.27
CA MET A 1 13.36 -25.23 -8.96
C MET A 1 12.49 -26.37 -8.42
N LEU A 2 11.19 -26.15 -8.16
CA LEU A 2 10.29 -27.09 -7.44
C LEU A 2 9.93 -28.40 -8.18
N ARG A 3 10.33 -28.56 -9.46
CA ARG A 3 10.03 -29.74 -10.32
C ARG A 3 8.55 -30.19 -10.28
N LEU A 4 7.63 -29.23 -10.17
CA LEU A 4 6.18 -29.45 -10.16
C LEU A 4 5.62 -29.32 -11.58
N ARG A 5 4.73 -30.24 -11.96
CA ARG A 5 3.97 -30.19 -13.21
C ARG A 5 2.49 -29.98 -12.90
N ARG A 6 1.72 -29.44 -13.85
CA ARG A 6 0.27 -29.18 -13.70
C ARG A 6 -0.53 -30.44 -13.32
N VAL A 7 -0.11 -31.61 -13.82
CA VAL A 7 -0.70 -32.93 -13.51
C VAL A 7 -0.63 -33.31 -12.03
N ASN A 8 0.33 -32.77 -11.28
CA ASN A 8 0.48 -33.07 -9.86
C ASN A 8 -0.64 -32.45 -9.00
N LYS A 9 -1.45 -31.54 -9.58
CA LYS A 9 -2.59 -30.86 -8.92
C LYS A 9 -2.27 -30.36 -7.50
N VAL A 10 -1.04 -29.91 -7.27
CA VAL A 10 -0.58 -29.46 -5.96
C VAL A 10 -1.28 -28.16 -5.61
N ARG A 11 -1.90 -28.12 -4.42
CA ARG A 11 -2.57 -26.91 -3.91
C ARG A 11 -1.58 -25.76 -3.78
N HIS A 12 -2.05 -24.55 -4.06
CA HIS A 12 -1.21 -23.36 -4.01
C HIS A 12 -0.59 -23.13 -2.62
N SER A 13 -1.30 -23.48 -1.54
CA SER A 13 -0.80 -23.33 -0.16
C SER A 13 0.51 -24.08 0.06
N LYS A 14 0.56 -25.37 -0.30
CA LYS A 14 1.79 -26.19 -0.23
C LYS A 14 2.96 -25.60 -1.03
N ILE A 15 2.69 -24.96 -2.15
CA ILE A 15 3.73 -24.30 -2.95
C ILE A 15 4.26 -23.06 -2.21
N ARG A 16 3.37 -22.26 -1.63
CA ARG A 16 3.73 -21.08 -0.84
C ARG A 16 4.50 -21.44 0.43
N ASP A 17 4.07 -22.48 1.14
CA ASP A 17 4.76 -22.98 2.34
C ASP A 17 6.19 -23.43 2.03
N LYS A 18 6.38 -24.13 0.90
CA LYS A 18 7.70 -24.63 0.49
C LYS A 18 8.62 -23.54 -0.06
N THR A 19 8.06 -22.50 -0.66
CA THR A 19 8.83 -21.42 -1.29
C THR A 19 9.07 -20.23 -0.35
N ASN A 20 8.35 -20.16 0.78
CA ASN A 20 8.35 -19.02 1.70
C ASN A 20 8.17 -17.68 0.97
N VAL A 21 7.43 -17.69 -0.16
CA VAL A 21 7.23 -16.50 -0.98
C VAL A 21 6.36 -15.52 -0.21
N THR A 22 6.88 -14.31 -0.05
CA THR A 22 6.13 -13.22 0.56
C THR A 22 4.90 -12.91 -0.28
N ASP A 23 3.77 -12.77 0.39
CA ASP A 23 2.53 -12.37 -0.24
C ASP A 23 2.68 -11.02 -0.95
N ALA A 24 2.33 -10.99 -2.25
CA ALA A 24 2.53 -9.81 -3.09
C ALA A 24 1.72 -8.60 -2.60
N LEU A 25 0.50 -8.83 -2.12
CA LEU A 25 -0.34 -7.77 -1.57
C LEU A 25 0.28 -7.22 -0.27
N THR A 26 0.72 -8.11 0.61
CA THR A 26 1.38 -7.73 1.86
C THR A 26 2.68 -6.95 1.60
N HIS A 27 3.47 -7.37 0.63
CA HIS A 27 4.70 -6.66 0.23
C HIS A 27 4.39 -5.27 -0.34
N ALA A 28 3.39 -5.17 -1.23
CA ALA A 28 2.94 -3.90 -1.78
C ALA A 28 2.44 -2.93 -0.69
N LEU A 29 1.66 -3.41 0.27
CA LEU A 29 1.18 -2.60 1.39
C LEU A 29 2.33 -2.10 2.28
N LYS A 30 3.34 -2.95 2.55
CA LYS A 30 4.55 -2.55 3.28
C LYS A 30 5.32 -1.45 2.56
N LEU A 31 5.50 -1.56 1.25
CA LEU A 31 6.17 -0.53 0.44
C LEU A 31 5.38 0.78 0.44
N LYS A 32 4.06 0.71 0.28
CA LYS A 32 3.17 1.87 0.38
C LYS A 32 3.31 2.59 1.72
N TRP A 33 3.38 1.84 2.82
CA TRP A 33 3.58 2.41 4.15
C TRP A 33 4.95 3.09 4.32
N LYS A 34 6.02 2.45 3.85
CA LYS A 34 7.38 3.06 3.86
C LYS A 34 7.40 4.38 3.09
N TRP A 35 6.76 4.43 1.93
CA TRP A 35 6.62 5.64 1.13
C TRP A 35 5.83 6.72 1.87
N ALA A 36 4.69 6.38 2.48
CA ALA A 36 3.90 7.33 3.26
C ALA A 36 4.72 7.98 4.40
N GLY A 37 5.50 7.17 5.12
CA GLY A 37 6.40 7.67 6.16
C GLY A 37 7.51 8.57 5.62
N HIS A 38 8.06 8.27 4.44
CA HIS A 38 9.05 9.12 3.78
C HIS A 38 8.45 10.50 3.42
N ILE A 39 7.29 10.52 2.77
CA ILE A 39 6.58 11.76 2.40
C ILE A 39 6.27 12.64 3.62
N ALA A 40 5.93 12.01 4.74
CA ALA A 40 5.57 12.75 5.93
C ALA A 40 6.77 13.42 6.63
N ARG A 41 7.98 12.85 6.50
CA ARG A 41 9.23 13.45 7.01
C ARG A 41 9.87 14.43 6.04
N MET A 42 9.46 14.41 4.77
CA MET A 42 9.97 15.29 3.73
C MET A 42 9.61 16.74 4.08
N SER A 43 10.56 17.68 4.13
CA SER A 43 10.28 19.08 4.48
C SER A 43 9.69 19.85 3.30
N GLU A 44 10.42 19.90 2.18
CA GLU A 44 10.21 20.89 1.11
C GLU A 44 9.40 20.41 -0.11
N ASP A 45 9.05 19.12 -0.17
CA ASP A 45 8.61 18.55 -1.44
C ASP A 45 7.09 18.69 -1.69
N ARG A 46 6.69 19.93 -1.99
CA ARG A 46 5.30 20.36 -2.17
C ARG A 46 4.59 19.55 -3.26
N ARG A 47 5.26 19.19 -4.35
CA ARG A 47 4.66 18.43 -5.46
C ARG A 47 4.36 16.99 -5.05
N THR A 48 5.33 16.32 -4.42
CA THR A 48 5.21 14.92 -4.00
C THR A 48 4.13 14.76 -2.92
N LYS A 49 4.05 15.70 -1.97
CA LYS A 49 2.97 15.78 -0.97
C LYS A 49 1.60 16.05 -1.63
N ARG A 50 1.52 16.99 -2.57
CA ARG A 50 0.26 17.31 -3.27
C ARG A 50 -0.25 16.13 -4.06
N THR A 51 0.60 15.46 -4.83
CA THR A 51 0.21 14.27 -5.63
C THR A 51 -0.26 13.13 -4.73
N THR A 52 0.44 12.86 -3.62
CA THR A 52 0.10 11.76 -2.70
C THR A 52 -1.20 12.01 -1.93
N SER A 53 -1.50 13.28 -1.61
CA SER A 53 -2.72 13.68 -0.91
C SER A 53 -3.89 14.07 -1.83
N TRP A 54 -3.65 14.07 -3.15
CA TRP A 54 -4.61 14.50 -4.16
C TRP A 54 -5.86 13.63 -4.14
N ARG A 55 -7.02 14.27 -4.01
CA ARG A 55 -8.33 13.58 -3.94
C ARG A 55 -9.04 13.46 -5.28
N GLY A 56 -8.40 13.84 -6.37
CA GLY A 56 -9.03 13.91 -7.69
C GLY A 56 -9.79 15.23 -7.89
N PRO A 57 -10.30 15.46 -9.11
CA PRO A 57 -11.24 16.54 -9.38
C PRO A 57 -12.56 16.31 -8.61
N ASP A 58 -13.25 17.42 -8.34
CA ASP A 58 -14.56 17.41 -7.69
C ASP A 58 -15.62 16.79 -8.62
N GLY A 59 -16.52 15.98 -8.06
CA GLY A 59 -17.58 15.30 -8.81
C GLY A 59 -17.72 13.81 -8.48
N LYS A 60 -18.76 13.18 -9.06
CA LYS A 60 -19.00 11.74 -8.94
C LYS A 60 -18.35 11.02 -10.12
N ARG A 61 -17.58 9.96 -9.86
CA ARG A 61 -17.09 9.05 -10.92
C ARG A 61 -18.20 8.08 -11.32
N SER A 62 -18.11 7.56 -12.55
CA SER A 62 -19.04 6.58 -13.09
C SER A 62 -19.12 5.31 -12.21
N ILE A 63 -20.26 4.62 -12.31
CA ILE A 63 -20.53 3.35 -11.62
C ILE A 63 -19.48 2.32 -12.03
N GLY A 64 -18.87 1.65 -11.04
CA GLY A 64 -17.77 0.70 -11.24
C GLY A 64 -16.93 0.51 -9.99
N ARG A 65 -15.61 0.32 -10.15
CA ARG A 65 -14.69 0.12 -9.03
C ARG A 65 -14.81 1.27 -8.02
N PRO A 66 -15.00 0.98 -6.71
CA PRO A 66 -15.10 2.01 -5.69
C PRO A 66 -13.91 2.96 -5.71
N TYR A 67 -14.15 4.18 -5.25
CA TYR A 67 -13.10 5.18 -5.11
C TYR A 67 -12.05 4.66 -4.10
N ALA A 68 -10.88 4.24 -4.59
CA ALA A 68 -9.72 3.93 -3.75
C ALA A 68 -8.60 4.95 -4.05
N ARG A 69 -8.43 5.97 -3.18
CA ARG A 69 -7.23 6.83 -3.22
C ARG A 69 -6.05 6.06 -2.65
N TRP A 70 -4.85 6.46 -3.05
CA TRP A 70 -3.60 6.12 -2.35
C TRP A 70 -3.67 6.36 -0.84
N SER A 71 -4.28 7.48 -0.42
CA SER A 71 -4.46 7.79 1.01
C SER A 71 -5.42 6.86 1.74
N ASP A 72 -6.33 6.19 1.03
CA ASP A 72 -7.34 5.33 1.63
C ASP A 72 -6.74 3.98 2.01
N ASP A 73 -5.82 3.45 1.19
CA ASP A 73 -5.01 2.27 1.54
C ASP A 73 -4.18 2.52 2.82
N ILE A 74 -3.64 3.73 2.97
CA ILE A 74 -2.84 4.12 4.15
C ILE A 74 -3.75 4.25 5.39
N LYS A 75 -4.94 4.85 5.23
CA LYS A 75 -5.92 4.95 6.33
C LYS A 75 -6.39 3.58 6.82
N GLY A 76 -6.57 2.62 5.92
CA GLY A 76 -6.97 1.26 6.30
C GLY A 76 -5.93 0.56 7.19
N VAL A 77 -4.66 0.95 7.10
CA VAL A 77 -3.56 0.37 7.88
C VAL A 77 -3.25 1.17 9.15
N ALA A 78 -3.34 2.50 9.12
CA ALA A 78 -2.84 3.37 10.19
C ALA A 78 -3.77 4.53 10.58
N GLY A 79 -5.03 4.52 10.16
CA GLY A 79 -5.99 5.55 10.52
C GLY A 79 -5.56 6.96 10.07
N ASN A 80 -5.44 7.90 11.01
CA ASN A 80 -5.16 9.31 10.72
C ASN A 80 -3.66 9.61 10.59
N TRP A 81 -3.01 8.95 9.63
CA TRP A 81 -1.57 9.01 9.37
C TRP A 81 -0.99 10.43 9.19
N LYS A 82 -1.81 11.42 8.80
CA LYS A 82 -1.37 12.81 8.63
C LYS A 82 -1.12 13.53 9.96
N ARG A 83 -1.77 13.10 11.06
CA ARG A 83 -1.61 13.69 12.40
C ARG A 83 -0.46 13.04 13.17
N GLU A 84 -0.31 11.72 13.04
CA GLU A 84 0.74 10.96 13.73
C GLU A 84 2.16 11.35 13.29
N THR A 85 2.31 11.86 12.07
CA THR A 85 3.61 12.25 11.53
C THR A 85 4.08 13.62 12.01
N THR A 86 3.16 14.52 12.32
CA THR A 86 3.46 15.82 12.96
C THR A 86 3.86 15.66 14.43
N ASN A 87 3.37 14.59 15.07
CA ASN A 87 3.65 14.32 16.48
C ASN A 87 5.00 13.63 16.72
N LYS A 88 5.66 13.09 15.67
CA LYS A 88 7.01 12.49 15.77
C LYS A 88 8.16 13.47 15.57
N SER A 89 7.87 14.73 15.23
CA SER A 89 8.87 15.80 15.17
C SER A 89 9.09 16.50 16.53
N GLY A 90 8.48 16.01 17.61
CA GLY A 90 8.70 16.48 18.96
C GLY A 90 8.71 15.33 19.96
N ARG A 91 9.92 14.95 20.39
CA ARG A 91 10.29 13.85 21.32
C ARG A 91 10.31 12.43 20.76
#